data_AF-A0A0G1Q585-F1
#
_entry.id   AF-A0A0G1Q585-F1
#
_cell.length_a   1.000
_cell.length_b   1.000
_cell.length_c   1.000
_cell.angle_alpha   90.00
_cell.angle_beta   90.00
_cell.angle_gamma   90.00
#
_symmetry.space_group_name_H-M   'P 1'
#
loop_
_entity.id
_entity.type
_entity.pdbx_description
1 polymer ?
#
loop_
_entity_poly.entity_id
_entity_poly.type
_entity_poly.pdbx_seq_one_letter_code
_entity_poly.pdbx_strand_id
1 'polypeptide(L)' 'LILILTVISVLTLEMINTSIERILDLLHPEKHPEIKIIKDISAAAVLLAALGALVIGLKIFIPYVF' A
#
# COMPACT_ATOMS: atom_id res chain seq x y z
N LEU A 1 1.13 -19.24 -6.99
CA LEU A 1 -0.11 -18.68 -6.40
C LEU A 1 0.18 -17.64 -5.34
N ILE A 2 0.88 -17.97 -4.25
CA ILE A 2 1.16 -17.05 -3.13
C ILE A 2 1.81 -15.74 -3.61
N LEU A 3 2.89 -15.82 -4.40
CA LEU A 3 3.56 -14.63 -4.93
C LEU A 3 2.63 -13.74 -5.75
N ILE A 4 1.77 -14.33 -6.58
CA ILE A 4 0.79 -13.60 -7.40
C ILE A 4 -0.21 -12.87 -6.50
N LEU A 5 -0.77 -13.56 -5.49
CA LEU A 5 -1.72 -12.96 -4.54
C LEU A 5 -1.07 -11.82 -3.74
N THR A 6 0.17 -12.00 -3.31
CA THR A 6 0.95 -10.97 -2.60
C THR A 6 1.14 -9.72 -3.46
N VAL A 7 1.58 -9.88 -4.72
CA VAL A 7 1.77 -8.75 -5.64
C VAL A 7 0.45 -8.05 -5.93
N ILE A 8 -0.60 -8.81 -6.25
CA ILE A 8 -1.94 -8.25 -6.50
C ILE A 8 -2.42 -7.48 -5.26
N SER A 9 -2.24 -8.00 -4.05
CA SER A 9 -2.66 -7.32 -2.83
C SER A 9 -1.98 -5.96 -2.63
N VAL A 10 -0.67 -5.84 -2.91
CA VAL A 10 0.04 -4.55 -2.80
C VAL A 10 -0.50 -3.57 -3.84
N LEU A 11 -0.68 -4.02 -5.08
CA LEU A 11 -1.22 -3.18 -6.16
C LEU A 11 -2.66 -2.73 -5.88
N THR A 12 -3.50 -3.61 -5.34
CA THR A 12 -4.86 -3.26 -4.94
C THR A 12 -4.88 -2.19 -3.85
N LEU A 13 -4.02 -2.31 -2.83
CA LEU A 13 -3.92 -1.30 -1.78
C LEU A 13 -3.39 0.03 -2.30
N GLU A 14 -2.43 0.03 -3.23
CA GLU A 14 -1.94 1.25 -3.88
C GLU A 14 -3.03 1.97 -4.68
N MET A 15 -3.85 1.21 -5.42
CA MET A 15 -4.99 1.76 -6.15
C MET A 15 -6.03 2.35 -5.19
N ILE A 16 -6.30 1.69 -4.06
CA ILE A 16 -7.19 2.21 -3.02
C ILE A 16 -6.59 3.48 -2.41
N ASN A 17 -5.29 3.51 -2.07
CA ASN A 17 -4.62 4.69 -1.54
C ASN A 17 -4.75 5.89 -2.48
N THR A 18 -4.40 5.69 -3.75
CA THR A 18 -4.53 6.73 -4.79
C THR A 18 -5.98 7.19 -4.94
N SER A 19 -6.95 6.28 -4.86
CA SER A 19 -8.38 6.63 -4.96
C SER A 19 -8.82 7.50 -3.79
N ILE A 20 -8.42 7.16 -2.57
CA ILE A 20 -8.69 7.95 -1.35
C ILE A 20 -8.05 9.34 -1.48
N GLU A 21 -6.78 9.42 -1.87
CA GLU A 21 -6.09 10.69 -2.08
C GLU A 21 -6.84 11.58 -3.07
N ARG A 22 -7.25 11.03 -4.21
CA ARG A 22 -7.99 11.77 -5.26
C ARG A 22 -9.37 12.22 -4.80
N ILE A 23 -10.11 11.37 -4.09
CA ILE A 23 -11.42 11.74 -3.54
C ILE A 23 -11.26 12.89 -2.53
N LEU A 24 -10.27 12.81 -1.64
CA LEU A 24 -10.03 13.86 -0.65
C LEU A 24 -9.61 15.17 -1.29
N ASP A 25 -8.75 15.14 -2.31
CA ASP A 25 -8.34 16.34 -3.07
C ASP A 25 -9.50 16.98 -3.84
N LEU A 26 -10.43 16.17 -4.34
CA LEU A 26 -11.63 16.66 -5.02
C LEU A 26 -12.64 17.29 -4.06
N LEU A 27 -12.85 16.67 -2.90
CA LEU A 27 -13.83 17.14 -1.90
C LEU A 27 -13.31 18.32 -1.07
N HIS A 28 -12.00 18.42 -0.87
CA HIS A 28 -11.36 19.42 -0.03
C HIS A 28 -10.12 19.98 -0.72
N PRO A 29 -10.30 20.92 -1.67
CA PRO A 29 -9.19 21.58 -2.34
C PRO A 29 -8.33 22.43 -1.38
N GLU A 30 -8.91 22.84 -0.26
CA GLU A 30 -8.24 23.49 0.88
C GLU A 30 -7.43 22.44 1.68
N LYS A 31 -6.17 22.73 2.03
CA LYS A 31 -5.38 21.78 2.84
C LYS A 31 -5.84 21.76 4.30
N HIS A 32 -6.59 20.74 4.68
CA HIS A 32 -6.96 20.48 6.07
C HIS A 32 -5.98 19.52 6.77
N PRO A 33 -5.58 19.80 8.03
CA PRO A 33 -4.66 18.93 8.78
C PRO A 33 -5.23 17.52 9.02
N GLU A 34 -6.55 17.37 9.15
CA GLU A 34 -7.19 16.05 9.30
C GLU A 34 -7.06 15.19 8.04
N ILE A 35 -7.15 15.81 6.86
CA ILE A 35 -7.01 15.11 5.57
C ILE A 35 -5.61 14.55 5.42
N LYS A 36 -4.60 15.31 5.89
CA LYS A 36 -3.22 14.81 5.92
C LYS A 36 -3.13 13.52 6.73
N ILE A 37 -3.75 13.48 7.91
CA ILE A 37 -3.76 12.27 8.76
C ILE A 37 -4.41 11.09 8.01
N ILE A 38 -5.53 11.31 7.33
CA ILE A 38 -6.20 10.25 6.56
C ILE A 38 -5.30 9.73 5.43
N LYS A 39 -4.63 10.62 4.69
CA LYS A 39 -3.68 10.24 3.64
C LYS A 39 -2.48 9.48 4.21
N ASP A 40 -1.95 9.93 5.34
CA ASP A 40 -0.82 9.27 6.01
C ASP A 40 -1.20 7.85 6.48
N ILE A 41 -2.40 7.65 7.02
CA ILE A 41 -2.91 6.34 7.42
C ILE A 41 -3.07 5.42 6.20
N SER A 42 -3.63 5.95 5.11
CA SER A 42 -3.82 5.20 3.87
C SER A 42 -2.48 4.76 3.26
N ALA A 43 -1.49 5.65 3.22
CA ALA A 43 -0.13 5.33 2.77
C ALA A 43 0.55 4.30 3.68
N ALA A 44 0.34 4.40 5.00
CA ALA A 44 0.86 3.42 5.96
C ALA A 44 0.29 2.00 5.72
N ALA A 45 -0.97 1.87 5.28
CA ALA A 45 -1.55 0.58 4.94
C ALA A 45 -0.84 -0.07 3.73
N VAL A 46 -0.52 0.72 2.70
CA VAL A 46 0.27 0.23 1.55
C VAL A 46 1.67 -0.20 2.00
N LEU A 47 2.33 0.61 2.85
CA LEU A 47 3.66 0.30 3.37
C LEU A 47 3.68 -1.04 4.12
N LEU A 48 2.69 -1.29 4.98
CA LEU A 48 2.57 -2.56 5.71
C LEU A 48 2.40 -3.74 4.75
N ALA A 49 1.60 -3.59 3.69
CA ALA A 49 1.45 -4.64 2.68
C ALA A 49 2.74 -4.87 1.89
N ALA A 50 3.47 -3.81 1.53
CA ALA A 50 4.76 -3.91 0.86
C ALA A 50 5.82 -4.61 1.72
N LEU A 51 5.87 -4.32 3.03
CA LEU A 51 6.74 -5.03 3.97
C LEU A 51 6.35 -6.50 4.11
N GLY A 52 5.05 -6.82 4.19
CA GLY A 52 4.57 -8.19 4.15
C GLY A 52 4.97 -8.92 2.86
N ALA A 53 4.87 -8.24 1.72
CA ALA A 53 5.30 -8.77 0.43
C ALA A 53 6.80 -9.05 0.38
N LEU A 54 7.62 -8.15 0.95
CA LEU A 54 9.06 -8.35 1.07
C LEU A 54 9.37 -9.60 1.90
N VAL A 55 8.75 -9.77 3.06
CA VAL A 55 8.97 -10.94 3.92
C VAL A 55 8.57 -12.24 3.21
N ILE A 56 7.44 -12.25 2.50
CA ILE A 56 6.98 -13.41 1.71
C ILE A 56 7.98 -13.70 0.58
N GLY A 57 8.41 -12.68 -0.15
CA GLY A 57 9.41 -12.80 -1.21
C GLY A 57 10.72 -13.38 -0.68
N LEU A 58 11.25 -12.84 0.41
CA LEU A 58 12.46 -13.34 1.06
C LEU A 58 12.32 -14.81 1.47
N LYS A 59 11.20 -15.21 2.09
CA LYS A 59 10.97 -16.62 2.44
C LYS A 59 10.93 -17.55 1.23
N ILE A 60 10.40 -17.07 0.11
CA ILE A 60 10.35 -17.86 -1.13
C ILE A 60 11.74 -17.94 -1.76
N PHE A 61 12.47 -16.84 -1.89
CA PHE A 61 13.68 -16.78 -2.73
C PHE A 61 14.99 -17.07 -1.98
N ILE A 62 15.09 -16.78 -0.67
CA ILE A 62 16.34 -17.02 0.10
C ILE A 62 16.86 -18.46 -0.05
N PRO A 63 16.04 -19.53 0.09
CA PRO A 63 16.51 -20.92 -0.01
C PRO A 63 16.97 -21.35 -1.41
N TYR A 64 16.73 -20.54 -2.45
CA TYR A 64 17.19 -20.82 -3.81
C TYR A 64 18.44 -20.02 -4.16
N VAL A 65 18.78 -18.99 -3.37
CA VAL A 65 19.96 -18.14 -3.57
C VAL A 65 21.14 -18.64 -2.71
N PHE A 66 20.86 -19.28 -1.57
CA PHE A 66 21.83 -19.87 -0.65
C PHE A 66 21.50 -21.34 -0.41
#